data_AF-A0A920ANX2-F1
#
_entry.id   AF-A0A920ANX2-F1
#
_cell.length_a   1.000
_cell.length_b   1.000
_cell.length_c   1.000
_cell.angle_alpha   90.00
_cell.angle_beta   90.00
_cell.angle_gamma   90.00
#
_symmetry.space_group_name_H-M   'P 1'
#
loop_
_entity.id
_entity.type
_entity.pdbx_description
1 polymer ?
#
loop_
_entity_poly.entity_id
_entity_poly.type
_entity_poly.pdbx_seq_one_letter_code
_entity_poly.pdbx_strand_id
1 'polypeptide(L)'
;MAVAYKINTAFYESDGFEGYQALEKTVQYLNDKYPDHLRLQMPSVENRVTSTQYAKAFFEKLSFDSVTVAPYMGRDSIEPFYSLRVKYAILLVLTSNQGAYDFQTLNTLDRSL
;
A
#
# COMPACT_ATOMS: atom_id res chain seq x y z
N MET A 1 -19.42 13.75 -3.70
CA MET A 1 -18.08 14.30 -3.37
C MET A 1 -17.24 13.16 -2.83
N ALA A 2 -15.98 13.06 -3.27
CA ALA A 2 -15.02 12.08 -2.76
C ALA A 2 -13.99 12.80 -1.87
N VAL A 3 -13.39 12.09 -0.91
CA VAL A 3 -12.29 12.60 -0.08
C VAL A 3 -10.95 11.96 -0.45
N ALA A 4 -11.00 10.78 -1.08
CA ALA A 4 -9.84 10.00 -1.44
C ALA A 4 -10.19 8.98 -2.54
N TYR A 5 -9.15 8.53 -3.26
CA TYR A 5 -9.24 7.47 -4.26
C TYR A 5 -8.26 6.35 -3.91
N LYS A 6 -8.77 5.15 -3.65
CA LYS A 6 -7.95 3.96 -3.39
C LYS A 6 -7.89 3.09 -4.64
N ILE A 7 -6.73 3.09 -5.29
CA ILE A 7 -6.44 2.28 -6.46
C ILE A 7 -5.93 0.92 -5.97
N ASN A 8 -6.41 -0.15 -6.59
CA ASN A 8 -5.88 -1.50 -6.37
C ASN A 8 -5.10 -1.90 -7.63
N THR A 9 -3.77 -1.93 -7.55
CA THR A 9 -2.93 -2.25 -8.72
C THR A 9 -3.17 -3.64 -9.27
N ALA A 10 -3.69 -4.60 -8.50
CA ALA A 10 -3.89 -5.96 -9.02
C ALA A 10 -4.76 -5.97 -10.30
N PHE A 11 -5.71 -5.05 -10.42
CA PHE A 11 -6.56 -4.90 -11.62
C PHE A 11 -5.84 -4.28 -12.81
N TYR A 12 -4.75 -3.57 -12.57
CA TYR A 12 -3.88 -3.03 -13.62
C TYR A 12 -2.79 -4.04 -13.96
N GLU A 13 -2.16 -4.64 -12.94
CA GLU A 13 -1.10 -5.64 -13.08
C GLU A 13 -1.57 -6.88 -13.85
N SER A 14 -2.85 -7.26 -13.76
CA SER A 14 -3.42 -8.37 -14.54
C SER A 14 -3.29 -8.19 -16.05
N ASP A 15 -3.23 -6.94 -16.51
CA ASP A 15 -3.09 -6.57 -17.92
C ASP A 15 -1.63 -6.32 -18.31
N GLY A 16 -0.67 -6.66 -17.44
CA GLY A 16 0.75 -6.54 -17.73
C GLY A 16 1.22 -5.10 -17.94
N PHE A 17 2.02 -4.90 -18.99
CA PHE A 17 2.65 -3.61 -19.28
C PHE A 17 1.63 -2.53 -19.61
N GLU A 18 0.63 -2.86 -20.42
CA GLU A 18 -0.46 -1.97 -20.81
C GLU A 18 -1.26 -1.49 -19.59
N GLY A 19 -1.48 -2.39 -18.63
CA GLY A 19 -2.10 -2.06 -17.36
C GLY A 19 -1.27 -1.10 -16.51
N TYR A 20 0.05 -1.27 -16.45
CA TYR A 20 0.94 -0.29 -15.81
C TYR A 20 0.88 1.09 -16.47
N GLN A 21 0.80 1.16 -17.80
CA GLN A 21 0.60 2.43 -18.51
C GLN A 21 -0.76 3.06 -18.18
N ALA A 22 -1.81 2.25 -18.05
CA ALA A 22 -3.13 2.73 -17.65
C ALA A 22 -3.15 3.22 -16.19
N LEU A 23 -2.40 2.57 -15.30
CA LEU A 23 -2.23 3.01 -13.92
C LEU A 23 -1.58 4.39 -13.84
N GLU A 24 -0.45 4.58 -14.54
CA GLU A 24 0.25 5.86 -14.57
C GLU A 24 -0.67 7.00 -15.05
N LYS A 25 -1.40 6.76 -16.15
CA LYS A 25 -2.40 7.72 -16.67
C LYS A 25 -3.51 8.00 -15.66
N THR A 26 -3.98 6.99 -14.94
CA THR A 26 -5.03 7.14 -13.92
C THR A 26 -4.53 8.04 -12.78
N VAL A 27 -3.33 7.78 -12.26
CA VAL A 27 -2.79 8.56 -11.14
C VAL A 27 -2.49 9.99 -11.59
N GLN A 28 -1.94 10.18 -12.79
CA GLN A 28 -1.68 11.51 -13.35
C GLN A 28 -2.98 12.31 -13.55
N TYR A 29 -4.02 11.68 -14.09
CA TYR A 29 -5.33 12.30 -14.20
C TYR A 29 -5.87 12.78 -12.84
N LEU A 30 -5.73 11.95 -11.80
CA LEU A 30 -6.12 12.34 -10.45
C LEU A 30 -5.24 13.49 -9.94
N ASN A 31 -3.94 13.52 -10.26
CA ASN A 31 -3.01 14.58 -9.82
C ASN A 31 -3.42 15.92 -10.41
N ASP A 32 -3.81 15.92 -11.68
CA ASP A 32 -4.16 17.13 -12.41
C ASP A 32 -5.56 17.66 -12.06
N LYS A 33 -6.54 16.75 -11.86
CA LYS A 33 -7.95 17.13 -11.65
C LYS A 33 -8.35 17.23 -10.19
N TYR A 34 -7.69 16.48 -9.32
CA TYR A 34 -8.06 16.34 -7.90
C TYR A 34 -6.81 16.39 -7.00
N PRO A 35 -5.98 17.46 -7.07
CA PRO A 35 -4.71 17.53 -6.33
C PRO A 35 -4.88 17.40 -4.82
N ASP A 36 -6.01 17.86 -4.26
CA ASP A 36 -6.28 17.82 -2.82
C ASP A 36 -6.80 16.47 -2.31
N HIS A 37 -7.03 15.48 -3.20
CA HIS A 37 -7.56 14.18 -2.82
C HIS A 37 -6.43 13.19 -2.55
N LEU A 38 -6.54 12.43 -1.47
CA LEU A 38 -5.54 11.40 -1.13
C LEU A 38 -5.62 10.23 -2.11
N ARG A 39 -4.47 9.82 -2.65
CA ARG A 39 -4.34 8.58 -3.42
C ARG A 39 -3.76 7.46 -2.56
N LEU A 40 -4.43 6.32 -2.58
CA LEU A 40 -4.04 5.14 -1.82
C LEU A 40 -3.80 3.95 -2.73
N GLN A 41 -2.77 3.19 -2.43
CA GLN A 41 -2.38 1.97 -3.14
C GLN A 41 -2.17 0.82 -2.14
N MET A 42 -2.14 -0.42 -2.61
CA MET A 42 -1.66 -1.60 -1.85
C MET A 42 -0.34 -2.12 -2.47
N PRO A 43 0.83 -1.85 -1.90
CA PRO A 43 2.05 -2.59 -2.22
C PRO A 43 2.05 -3.99 -1.59
N SER A 44 2.56 -4.97 -2.32
CA SER A 44 3.05 -6.22 -1.74
C SER A 44 4.34 -5.93 -0.97
N VAL A 45 4.41 -6.32 0.30
CA VAL A 45 5.55 -5.99 1.17
C VAL A 45 6.27 -7.26 1.57
N GLU A 46 7.59 -7.23 1.45
CA GLU A 46 8.49 -8.34 1.77
C GLU A 46 9.56 -7.88 2.78
N ASN A 47 10.85 -7.99 2.44
CA ASN A 47 11.96 -7.52 3.26
C ASN A 47 12.19 -5.99 3.11
N ARG A 48 13.06 -5.42 3.96
CA ARG A 48 13.42 -3.98 3.96
C ARG A 48 13.89 -3.45 2.59
N VAL A 49 14.71 -4.22 1.88
CA VAL A 49 15.30 -3.79 0.60
C VAL A 49 14.22 -3.70 -0.48
N THR A 50 13.40 -4.73 -0.61
CA THR A 50 12.24 -4.76 -1.52
C THR A 50 11.27 -3.63 -1.17
N SER A 51 10.97 -3.44 0.11
CA SER A 51 10.08 -2.38 0.60
C SER A 51 10.57 -0.97 0.25
N THR A 52 11.89 -0.76 0.25
CA THR A 52 12.50 0.51 -0.17
C THR A 52 12.28 0.79 -1.66
N GLN A 53 12.34 -0.25 -2.51
CA GLN A 53 12.05 -0.08 -3.95
C GLN A 53 10.57 0.19 -4.20
N TYR A 54 9.67 -0.47 -3.48
CA TYR A 54 8.24 -0.15 -3.55
C TYR A 54 7.93 1.27 -3.08
N ALA A 55 8.57 1.75 -2.01
CA ALA A 55 8.41 3.14 -1.57
C ALA A 55 8.80 4.13 -2.68
N LYS A 56 9.92 3.91 -3.37
CA LYS A 56 10.33 4.72 -4.52
C LYS A 56 9.35 4.64 -5.68
N ALA A 57 8.93 3.44 -6.06
CA ALA A 57 8.01 3.24 -7.17
C ALA A 57 6.66 3.96 -6.92
N PHE A 58 6.06 3.79 -5.74
CA PHE A 58 4.74 4.34 -5.47
C PHE A 58 4.77 5.83 -5.12
N PHE A 59 5.74 6.30 -4.34
CA PHE A 59 5.77 7.69 -3.90
C PHE A 59 6.50 8.63 -4.85
N GLU A 60 7.63 8.20 -5.45
CA GLU A 60 8.43 9.08 -6.31
C GLU A 60 8.04 8.97 -7.78
N LYS A 61 7.80 7.75 -8.29
CA LYS A 61 7.47 7.55 -9.72
C LYS A 61 5.98 7.74 -9.99
N LEU A 62 5.14 7.03 -9.24
CA LEU A 62 3.69 7.07 -9.46
C LEU A 62 2.99 8.19 -8.68
N SER A 63 3.68 8.88 -7.76
CA SER A 63 3.13 10.02 -6.99
C SER A 63 1.89 9.70 -6.14
N PHE A 64 1.80 8.49 -5.56
CA PHE A 64 0.80 8.17 -4.55
C PHE A 64 1.04 8.93 -3.25
N ASP A 65 0.00 9.13 -2.44
CA ASP A 65 0.09 9.77 -1.11
C ASP A 65 0.22 8.76 0.02
N SER A 66 -0.23 7.54 -0.22
CA SER A 66 -0.21 6.49 0.78
C SER A 66 -0.18 5.09 0.18
N VAL A 67 0.22 4.15 1.03
CA VAL A 67 0.33 2.73 0.71
C VAL A 67 -0.28 1.89 1.83
N THR A 68 -0.81 0.74 1.48
CA THR A 68 -1.32 -0.27 2.39
C THR A 68 -0.30 -1.41 2.55
N VAL A 69 0.10 -1.72 3.78
CA VAL A 69 1.24 -2.61 4.08
C VAL A 69 0.82 -3.74 5.02
N ALA A 70 1.24 -4.97 4.73
CA ALA A 70 1.08 -6.09 5.63
C ALA A 70 2.16 -6.05 6.74
N PRO A 71 1.80 -6.06 8.03
CA PRO A 71 2.78 -5.92 9.11
C PRO A 71 3.48 -7.24 9.47
N TYR A 72 3.17 -8.33 8.79
CA TYR A 72 3.59 -9.69 9.15
C TYR A 72 5.12 -9.84 9.26
N MET A 73 5.87 -9.18 8.38
CA MET A 73 7.34 -9.27 8.36
C MET A 73 8.04 -8.37 9.39
N GLY A 74 7.29 -7.71 10.27
CA GLY A 74 7.85 -6.89 11.33
C GLY A 74 8.16 -5.45 10.90
N ARG A 75 8.65 -4.67 11.86
CA ARG A 75 8.80 -3.21 11.73
C ARG A 75 9.78 -2.79 10.63
N ASP A 76 10.85 -3.55 10.42
CA ASP A 76 11.89 -3.26 9.44
C ASP A 76 11.38 -3.29 7.99
N SER A 77 10.33 -4.07 7.70
CA SER A 77 9.63 -4.05 6.41
C SER A 77 8.77 -2.80 6.19
N ILE A 78 8.30 -2.17 7.29
CA ILE A 78 7.38 -1.02 7.25
C ILE A 78 8.15 0.31 7.25
N GLU A 79 9.29 0.34 7.92
CA GLU A 79 10.14 1.52 8.11
C GLU A 79 10.47 2.34 6.86
N PRO A 80 10.71 1.72 5.69
CA PRO A 80 10.93 2.48 4.46
C PRO A 80 9.78 3.40 4.07
N PHE A 81 8.53 3.09 4.45
CA PHE A 81 7.36 3.84 4.02
C PHE A 81 7.05 5.08 4.88
N TYR A 82 7.41 5.08 6.18
CA TYR A 82 7.22 6.26 7.05
C TYR A 82 8.43 7.20 7.10
N SER A 83 9.58 6.75 6.59
CA SER A 83 10.79 7.59 6.52
C SER A 83 10.64 8.76 5.54
N LEU A 84 9.63 8.74 4.68
CA LEU A 84 9.31 9.78 3.71
C LEU A 84 8.29 10.75 4.33
N ARG A 85 8.76 11.96 4.69
CA ARG A 85 8.09 12.96 5.57
C ARG A 85 6.69 13.46 5.16
N VAL A 86 6.06 12.95 4.11
CA VAL A 86 4.78 13.47 3.59
C VAL A 86 3.81 12.34 3.15
N LYS A 87 4.14 11.07 3.44
CA LYS A 87 3.39 9.93 2.91
C LYS A 87 2.92 9.00 4.03
N TYR A 88 1.77 8.35 3.83
CA TYR A 88 1.13 7.53 4.86
C TYR A 88 1.28 6.04 4.57
N ALA A 89 1.58 5.26 5.60
CA ALA A 89 1.52 3.79 5.56
C ALA A 89 0.31 3.32 6.37
N ILE A 90 -0.63 2.62 5.72
CA ILE A 90 -1.83 2.04 6.33
C ILE A 90 -1.56 0.56 6.56
N LEU A 91 -1.55 0.13 7.82
CA LEU A 91 -1.27 -1.27 8.14
C LEU A 91 -2.53 -2.12 8.05
N LEU A 92 -2.38 -3.32 7.48
CA LEU A 92 -3.41 -4.36 7.56
C LEU A 92 -3.43 -4.91 8.99
N VAL A 93 -4.53 -4.65 9.72
CA VAL A 93 -4.70 -5.13 11.10
C VAL A 93 -5.77 -6.22 11.14
N LEU A 94 -6.98 -5.88 10.73
CA LEU A 94 -8.10 -6.81 10.62
C LEU A 94 -8.70 -6.71 9.21
N THR A 95 -8.58 -7.76 8.42
CA THR A 95 -9.11 -7.80 7.05
C THR A 95 -10.55 -8.31 7.04
N SER A 96 -11.33 -7.97 6.00
CA SER A 96 -12.77 -8.25 5.95
C SER A 96 -13.12 -9.67 5.50
N ASN A 97 -12.15 -10.44 5.01
CA ASN A 97 -12.36 -11.80 4.52
C ASN A 97 -12.43 -12.80 5.69
N GLN A 98 -13.10 -13.94 5.47
CA GLN A 98 -13.23 -15.00 6.47
C GLN A 98 -11.88 -15.52 6.99
N GLY A 99 -10.84 -15.55 6.14
CA GLY A 99 -9.49 -15.95 6.55
C GLY A 99 -8.79 -15.00 7.53
N ALA A 100 -9.39 -13.85 7.87
CA ALA A 100 -8.90 -13.02 8.97
C ALA A 100 -8.86 -13.78 10.31
N TYR A 101 -9.85 -14.64 10.54
CA TYR A 101 -9.99 -15.40 11.79
C TYR A 101 -8.98 -16.55 11.93
N ASP A 102 -8.30 -16.92 10.85
CA ASP A 102 -7.29 -17.98 10.88
C ASP A 102 -6.06 -17.58 11.73
N PHE A 103 -5.71 -16.28 11.71
CA PHE A 103 -4.50 -15.78 12.37
C PHE A 103 -4.68 -14.46 13.13
N GLN A 104 -5.45 -13.51 12.62
CA GLN A 104 -5.47 -12.12 13.12
C GLN A 104 -6.20 -11.98 14.46
N THR A 105 -7.03 -12.97 14.82
CA THR A 105 -7.80 -13.00 16.07
C THR A 105 -7.27 -14.03 17.08
N LEU A 106 -6.10 -14.63 16.82
CA LEU A 106 -5.48 -15.54 17.77
C LEU A 106 -5.14 -14.80 19.07
N ASN A 107 -5.42 -15.43 20.21
CA ASN A 107 -5.07 -14.86 21.50
C ASN A 107 -3.56 -15.06 21.76
N THR A 108 -2.81 -13.98 21.73
CA THR A 108 -1.35 -13.97 21.88
C THR A 108 -0.89 -13.65 23.31
N LEU A 109 -1.81 -13.69 24.29
CA LEU A 109 -1.48 -13.43 25.70
C LEU A 109 -0.64 -14.55 26.34
N ASP A 110 -0.56 -15.73 25.72
CA ASP A 110 0.33 -16.79 26.16
C ASP A 110 1.73 -16.58 25.59
N ARG A 111 2.57 -15.85 26.35
CA ARG A 111 3.96 -15.54 26.01
C ARG A 111 4.93 -16.64 26.47
N SER A 112 4.56 -17.91 26.38
CA SER A 112 5.52 -19.00 26.53
C SER A 112 6.25 -19.24 25.20
N LEU A 113 7.20 -18.35 24.90
CA LEU A 113 8.28 -18.59 23.93
C LEU A 113 9.61 -18.24 24.60
#